data_AF-A0A1V6CMW5-F1
#
_entry.id   AF-A0A1V6CMW5-F1
#
_cell.length_a   1.000
_cell.length_b   1.000
_cell.length_c   1.000
_cell.angle_alpha   90.00
_cell.angle_beta   90.00
_cell.angle_gamma   90.00
#
_symmetry.space_group_name_H-M   'P 1'
#
loop_
_entity.id
_entity.type
_entity.pdbx_description
1 polymer ?
#
loop_
_entity_poly.entity_id
_entity_poly.type
_entity_poly.pdbx_seq_one_letter_code
_entity_poly.pdbx_strand_id
1 'polypeptide(L)'
;MEEFSKLVELMATLRSDKGCLWDKKQTIDSFKTFVLEEVYELIDSIEKANYSNIKEELGDLLFHIVFISQICKEGGFFDITDVVKDVYNKMYNRHPHVFGDMPRDTPIEVKWEELKKNEKGDYSPLQNIPHILPALLRAYIISKRAAKVGFDWPGLEDVHEKMHEEIVELQKAEQSGNIESIKEEIGDLLFTIVNISRFHNIDPEDALRSTSNKFVNRFSYIEKNTDLSSATLEIMDRLWNEVKGMEKKGH
;
A
#
# COMPACT_ATOMS: atom_id res chain seq x y z
N MET A 1 4.39 29.47 -4.48
CA MET A 1 4.15 29.57 -3.02
C MET A 1 2.85 30.32 -2.76
N GLU A 2 2.55 31.35 -3.54
CA GLU A 2 1.28 32.09 -3.48
C GLU A 2 0.05 31.17 -3.63
N GLU A 3 0.10 30.19 -4.53
CA GLU A 3 -0.99 29.25 -4.80
C GLU A 3 -1.27 28.34 -3.60
N PHE A 4 -0.22 27.88 -2.93
CA PHE A 4 -0.35 27.08 -1.73
C PHE A 4 -0.92 27.90 -0.56
N SER A 5 -0.47 29.14 -0.39
CA SER A 5 -1.05 30.05 0.59
C SER A 5 -2.54 30.30 0.32
N LYS A 6 -2.93 30.51 -0.95
CA LYS A 6 -4.35 30.64 -1.34
C LYS A 6 -5.17 29.40 -0.98
N LEU A 7 -4.61 28.18 -1.14
CA LEU A 7 -5.28 26.94 -0.73
C LEU A 7 -5.51 26.87 0.78
N VAL A 8 -4.50 27.24 1.57
CA VAL A 8 -4.61 27.28 3.04
C VAL A 8 -5.63 28.31 3.49
N GLU A 9 -5.63 29.51 2.90
CA GLU A 9 -6.60 30.57 3.18
C GLU A 9 -8.02 30.19 2.74
N LEU A 10 -8.16 29.52 1.60
CA LEU A 10 -9.43 28.96 1.14
C LEU A 10 -9.99 28.00 2.19
N MET A 11 -9.18 27.05 2.67
CA MET A 11 -9.60 26.08 3.68
C MET A 11 -10.04 26.75 5.00
N ALA A 12 -9.28 27.73 5.48
CA ALA A 12 -9.64 28.51 6.66
C ALA A 12 -10.97 29.26 6.45
N THR A 13 -11.23 29.77 5.25
CA THR A 13 -12.48 30.45 4.90
C THR A 13 -13.65 29.46 4.86
N LEU A 14 -13.48 28.30 4.22
CA LEU A 14 -14.49 27.24 4.10
C LEU A 14 -14.94 26.73 5.48
N ARG A 15 -14.05 26.69 6.47
CA ARG A 15 -14.36 26.23 7.83
C ARG A 15 -14.70 27.37 8.82
N SER A 16 -14.65 28.62 8.39
CA SER A 16 -15.01 29.78 9.21
C SER A 16 -16.51 29.81 9.58
N ASP A 17 -16.91 30.73 10.45
CA ASP A 17 -18.33 30.92 10.80
C ASP A 17 -19.23 31.31 9.62
N LYS A 18 -18.64 31.90 8.56
CA LYS A 18 -19.34 32.23 7.31
C LYS A 18 -19.09 31.20 6.21
N GLY A 19 -18.41 30.11 6.53
CA GLY A 19 -18.00 29.07 5.59
C GLY A 19 -19.11 28.07 5.27
N CYS A 20 -18.71 26.96 4.67
CA CYS A 20 -19.59 25.87 4.27
C CYS A 20 -19.96 25.01 5.48
N LEU A 21 -21.26 24.76 5.65
CA LEU A 21 -21.78 23.93 6.75
C LEU A 21 -21.31 22.47 6.66
N TRP A 22 -21.10 21.96 5.44
CA TRP A 22 -20.59 20.60 5.25
C TRP A 22 -19.13 20.51 5.67
N ASP A 23 -18.30 21.46 5.24
CA ASP A 23 -16.88 21.49 5.61
C ASP A 23 -16.72 21.60 7.13
N LYS A 24 -17.43 22.53 7.77
CA LYS A 24 -17.37 22.75 9.23
C LYS A 24 -17.76 21.52 10.05
N LYS A 25 -18.64 20.66 9.53
CA LYS A 25 -19.08 19.42 10.19
C LYS A 25 -18.06 18.29 10.10
N GLN A 26 -17.09 18.35 9.18
CA GLN A 26 -16.09 17.30 9.04
C GLN A 26 -15.18 17.24 10.26
N THR A 27 -14.82 16.02 10.64
CA THR A 27 -13.91 15.69 11.74
C THR A 27 -12.70 14.94 11.18
N ILE A 28 -11.62 14.82 11.96
CA ILE A 28 -10.44 14.02 11.55
C ILE A 28 -10.84 12.58 11.22
N ASP A 29 -11.78 11.99 11.97
CA ASP A 29 -12.24 10.62 11.73
C ASP A 29 -12.93 10.45 10.37
N SER A 30 -13.61 11.49 9.87
CA SER A 30 -14.27 11.50 8.56
C SER A 30 -13.28 11.30 7.41
N PHE A 31 -12.04 11.77 7.56
CA PHE A 31 -11.02 11.70 6.51
C PHE A 31 -10.37 10.34 6.34
N LYS A 32 -10.63 9.35 7.22
CA LYS A 32 -10.08 8.00 7.04
C LYS A 32 -10.52 7.40 5.71
N THR A 33 -11.81 7.52 5.39
CA THR A 33 -12.38 7.01 4.14
C THR A 33 -11.93 7.86 2.96
N PHE A 34 -12.06 9.19 3.04
CA PHE A 34 -11.68 10.08 1.94
C PHE A 34 -10.20 9.93 1.55
N VAL A 35 -9.28 9.87 2.52
CA VAL A 35 -7.85 9.67 2.22
C VAL A 35 -7.61 8.30 1.57
N LEU A 36 -8.33 7.27 1.99
CA LEU A 36 -8.19 5.94 1.41
C LEU A 36 -8.66 5.92 -0.04
N GLU A 37 -9.79 6.57 -0.34
CA GLU A 37 -10.34 6.72 -1.69
C GLU A 37 -9.33 7.41 -2.61
N GLU A 38 -8.88 8.62 -2.30
CA GLU A 38 -7.91 9.36 -3.13
C GLU A 38 -6.58 8.60 -3.33
N VAL A 39 -6.13 7.84 -2.32
CA VAL A 39 -4.93 7.01 -2.46
C VAL A 39 -5.15 5.91 -3.51
N TYR A 40 -6.31 5.25 -3.51
CA TYR A 40 -6.62 4.22 -4.50
C TYR A 40 -6.87 4.80 -5.89
N GLU A 41 -7.51 5.96 -6.00
CA GLU A 41 -7.70 6.67 -7.28
C GLU A 41 -6.35 7.13 -7.86
N LEU A 42 -5.44 7.62 -7.02
CA LEU A 42 -4.06 7.92 -7.42
C LEU A 42 -3.33 6.67 -7.91
N ILE A 43 -3.44 5.55 -7.19
CA ILE A 43 -2.79 4.29 -7.61
C ILE A 43 -3.33 3.82 -8.95
N ASP A 44 -4.66 3.81 -9.14
CA ASP A 44 -5.29 3.45 -10.41
C ASP A 44 -4.82 4.36 -11.56
N SER A 45 -4.70 5.66 -11.29
CA SER A 45 -4.19 6.65 -12.25
C SER A 45 -2.73 6.39 -12.65
N ILE A 46 -1.89 6.00 -11.70
CA ILE A 46 -0.49 5.61 -11.92
C ILE A 46 -0.43 4.35 -12.78
N GLU A 47 -1.21 3.31 -12.45
CA GLU A 47 -1.25 2.05 -13.21
C GLU A 47 -1.67 2.28 -14.67
N LYS A 48 -2.60 3.22 -14.91
CA LYS A 48 -3.07 3.59 -16.25
C LYS A 48 -2.16 4.60 -16.98
N ALA A 49 -1.09 5.07 -16.33
CA ALA A 49 -0.24 6.16 -16.81
C ALA A 49 -1.07 7.41 -17.21
N ASN A 50 -2.17 7.67 -16.52
CA ASN A 50 -3.06 8.80 -16.79
C ASN A 50 -2.55 10.06 -16.06
N TYR A 51 -1.59 10.75 -16.65
CA TYR A 51 -0.95 11.92 -16.04
C TYR A 51 -1.89 13.08 -15.71
N SER A 52 -3.03 13.20 -16.42
CA SER A 52 -4.04 14.21 -16.08
C SER A 52 -4.69 13.88 -14.74
N ASN A 53 -5.13 12.63 -14.58
CA ASN A 53 -5.76 12.16 -13.36
C ASN A 53 -4.76 12.14 -12.20
N ILE A 54 -3.51 11.68 -12.43
CA ILE A 54 -2.44 11.75 -11.41
C ILE A 54 -2.31 13.17 -10.83
N LYS A 55 -2.40 14.21 -11.67
CA LYS A 55 -2.32 15.60 -11.20
C LYS A 55 -3.54 16.01 -10.36
N GLU A 56 -4.72 15.51 -10.71
CA GLU A 56 -5.98 15.72 -10.00
C GLU A 56 -5.94 15.07 -8.62
N GLU A 57 -5.68 13.75 -8.57
CA GLU A 57 -5.62 12.97 -7.32
C GLU A 57 -4.53 13.47 -6.35
N LEU A 58 -3.38 13.92 -6.87
CA LEU A 58 -2.35 14.56 -6.04
C LEU A 58 -2.84 15.89 -5.44
N GLY A 59 -3.69 16.61 -6.16
CA GLY A 59 -4.36 17.82 -5.69
C GLY A 59 -5.36 17.51 -4.57
N ASP A 60 -6.14 16.44 -4.70
CA ASP A 60 -7.14 16.04 -3.72
C ASP A 60 -6.50 15.51 -2.43
N LEU A 61 -5.42 14.73 -2.55
CA LEU A 61 -4.59 14.37 -1.39
C LEU A 61 -3.99 15.60 -0.70
N LEU A 62 -3.50 16.58 -1.47
CA LEU A 62 -2.98 17.83 -0.90
C LEU A 62 -4.09 18.61 -0.18
N PHE A 63 -5.30 18.66 -0.76
CA PHE A 63 -6.46 19.28 -0.16
C PHE A 63 -6.82 18.61 1.17
N HIS A 64 -6.85 17.28 1.24
CA HIS A 64 -7.10 16.53 2.47
C HIS A 64 -6.04 16.78 3.55
N ILE A 65 -4.75 16.88 3.18
CA ILE A 65 -3.68 17.24 4.12
C ILE A 65 -3.92 18.64 4.71
N VAL A 66 -4.24 19.62 3.87
CA VAL A 66 -4.54 20.99 4.31
C VAL A 66 -5.80 21.03 5.18
N PHE A 67 -6.83 20.26 4.82
CA PHE A 67 -8.08 20.17 5.57
C PHE A 67 -7.85 19.62 6.99
N ILE A 68 -7.18 18.46 7.11
CA ILE A 68 -6.85 17.86 8.41
C ILE A 68 -6.01 18.82 9.25
N SER A 69 -5.01 19.47 8.63
CA SER A 69 -4.17 20.46 9.31
C SER A 69 -4.97 21.65 9.83
N GLN A 70 -5.99 22.10 9.10
CA GLN A 70 -6.89 23.16 9.53
C GLN A 70 -7.75 22.73 10.73
N ILE A 71 -8.27 21.48 10.74
CA ILE A 71 -8.99 20.94 11.92
C ILE A 71 -8.06 20.88 13.14
N CYS A 72 -6.82 20.43 12.97
CA CYS A 72 -5.83 20.38 14.06
C CYS A 72 -5.50 21.78 14.60
N LYS A 73 -5.43 22.78 13.72
CA LYS A 73 -5.22 24.18 14.11
C LYS A 73 -6.38 24.72 14.95
N GLU A 74 -7.61 24.43 14.55
CA GLU A 74 -8.83 24.79 15.30
C GLU A 74 -8.85 24.15 16.70
N GLY A 75 -8.31 22.94 16.83
CA GLY A 75 -8.13 22.26 18.11
C GLY A 75 -6.93 22.70 18.94
N GLY A 76 -6.08 23.60 18.42
CA GLY A 76 -4.87 24.07 19.12
C GLY A 76 -3.72 23.07 19.17
N PHE A 77 -3.68 22.09 18.26
CA PHE A 77 -2.65 21.05 18.23
C PHE A 77 -1.42 21.45 17.40
N PHE A 78 -1.61 21.66 16.10
CA PHE A 78 -0.59 22.06 15.12
C PHE A 78 -1.26 22.62 13.88
N ASP A 79 -0.50 23.29 13.00
CA ASP A 79 -1.00 23.73 11.69
C ASP A 79 -0.18 23.20 10.51
N ILE A 80 -0.58 23.57 9.29
CA ILE A 80 0.08 23.12 8.06
C ILE A 80 1.56 23.52 7.97
N THR A 81 1.95 24.62 8.64
CA THR A 81 3.34 25.08 8.70
C THR A 81 4.17 24.10 9.52
N ASP A 82 3.64 23.60 10.63
CA ASP A 82 4.29 22.58 11.46
C ASP A 82 4.49 21.29 10.67
N VAL A 83 3.45 20.83 9.95
CA VAL A 83 3.51 19.63 9.10
C VAL A 83 4.62 19.74 8.04
N VAL A 84 4.66 20.87 7.32
CA VAL A 84 5.67 21.13 6.27
C VAL A 84 7.07 21.24 6.87
N LYS A 85 7.21 21.91 8.01
CA LYS A 85 8.49 22.07 8.72
C LYS A 85 9.04 20.71 9.19
N ASP A 86 8.19 19.87 9.75
CA ASP A 86 8.58 18.56 10.26
C ASP A 86 9.02 17.62 9.15
N VAL A 87 8.26 17.55 8.04
CA VAL A 87 8.68 16.73 6.88
C VAL A 87 9.95 17.26 6.24
N TYR A 88 10.12 18.59 6.12
CA TYR A 88 11.34 19.19 5.58
C TYR A 88 12.55 18.82 6.44
N ASN A 89 12.51 19.09 7.75
CA ASN A 89 13.63 18.81 8.65
C ASN A 89 13.98 17.32 8.65
N LYS A 90 12.97 16.45 8.72
CA LYS A 90 13.14 15.00 8.69
C LYS A 90 13.80 14.54 7.40
N MET A 91 13.35 15.02 6.24
CA MET A 91 13.91 14.63 4.96
C MET A 91 15.32 15.22 4.76
N TYR A 92 15.55 16.48 5.12
CA TYR A 92 16.85 17.12 5.07
C TYR A 92 17.90 16.36 5.89
N ASN A 93 17.59 16.06 7.16
CA ASN A 93 18.50 15.35 8.07
C ASN A 93 18.74 13.88 7.65
N ARG A 94 17.83 13.27 6.90
CA ARG A 94 17.98 11.91 6.36
C ARG A 94 18.79 11.85 5.06
N HIS A 95 19.18 13.00 4.49
CA HIS A 95 20.00 13.08 3.28
C HIS A 95 21.29 13.90 3.48
N PRO A 96 22.12 13.59 4.49
CA PRO A 96 23.37 14.31 4.74
C PRO A 96 24.41 14.17 3.61
N HIS A 97 24.25 13.20 2.70
CA HIS A 97 25.08 13.05 1.50
C HIS A 97 24.67 14.01 0.36
N VAL A 98 23.46 14.58 0.42
CA VAL A 98 23.00 15.61 -0.51
C VAL A 98 23.22 17.00 0.09
N PHE A 99 22.87 17.16 1.37
CA PHE A 99 22.79 18.48 2.02
C PHE A 99 23.87 18.74 3.07
N GLY A 100 24.75 17.78 3.34
CA GLY A 100 25.88 17.92 4.26
C GLY A 100 27.18 17.39 3.67
N ASP A 101 28.20 17.23 4.51
CA ASP A 101 29.57 16.90 4.10
C ASP A 101 29.88 15.40 4.14
N MET A 102 28.93 14.53 3.77
CA MET A 102 29.15 13.08 3.76
C MET A 102 29.37 12.48 2.36
N PRO A 103 30.22 11.45 2.22
CA PRO A 103 30.42 10.73 0.96
C PRO A 103 29.14 10.05 0.47
N ARG A 104 28.94 10.01 -0.85
CA ARG A 104 27.77 9.43 -1.51
C ARG A 104 27.73 7.90 -1.52
N ASP A 105 28.84 7.24 -1.16
CA ASP A 105 29.05 5.82 -1.46
C ASP A 105 28.43 4.86 -0.42
N THR A 106 27.80 5.37 0.66
CA THR A 106 27.13 4.50 1.64
C THR A 106 25.68 4.21 1.20
N PRO A 107 25.23 2.94 1.20
CA PRO A 107 23.83 2.60 1.00
C PRO A 107 22.93 3.35 1.99
N ILE A 108 22.00 4.14 1.44
CA ILE A 108 21.18 5.07 2.23
C ILE A 108 20.24 4.33 3.18
N GLU A 109 19.77 3.11 2.83
CA GLU A 109 18.82 2.38 3.66
C GLU A 109 19.41 1.94 5.00
N VAL A 110 20.70 1.59 5.02
CA VAL A 110 21.42 1.21 6.25
C VAL A 110 21.52 2.41 7.18
N LYS A 111 21.87 3.58 6.64
CA LYS A 111 21.95 4.84 7.40
C LYS A 111 20.61 5.32 7.93
N TRP A 112 19.52 5.16 7.17
CA TRP A 112 18.20 5.52 7.66
C TRP A 112 17.75 4.68 8.85
N GLU A 113 18.12 3.40 8.92
CA GLU A 113 17.83 2.58 10.09
C GLU A 113 18.68 2.98 11.30
N GLU A 114 19.95 3.35 11.12
CA GLU A 114 20.79 3.89 12.21
C GLU A 114 20.23 5.21 12.76
N LEU A 115 19.83 6.14 11.88
CA LEU A 115 19.21 7.40 12.29
C LEU A 115 17.89 7.16 13.04
N LYS A 116 17.05 6.22 12.58
CA LYS A 116 15.82 5.85 13.30
C LYS A 116 16.08 5.23 14.67
N LYS A 117 17.14 4.43 14.83
CA LYS A 117 17.55 3.88 16.13
C LYS A 117 17.99 4.99 17.09
N ASN A 118 18.71 5.98 16.59
CA ASN A 118 19.17 7.11 17.40
C ASN A 118 18.04 8.11 17.78
N GLU A 119 16.97 8.19 16.99
CA GLU A 119 15.80 9.06 17.23
C GLU A 119 14.87 8.56 18.36
N LYS A 120 14.92 7.28 18.77
CA LYS A 120 13.97 6.69 19.74
C LYS A 120 14.65 5.75 20.75
N GLY A 121 14.45 6.00 22.05
CA GLY A 121 15.00 5.16 23.14
C GLY A 121 14.44 3.73 23.23
N ASP A 122 13.24 3.48 22.69
CA ASP A 122 12.59 2.15 22.62
C ASP A 122 12.34 1.75 21.14
N TYR A 123 13.41 1.61 20.35
CA TYR A 123 13.29 1.18 18.96
C TYR A 123 12.91 -0.30 18.88
N SER A 124 11.69 -0.59 18.41
CA SER A 124 11.31 -1.93 17.93
C SER A 124 11.20 -1.90 16.39
N PRO A 125 11.86 -2.83 15.66
CA PRO A 125 11.81 -2.88 14.20
C PRO A 125 10.39 -2.95 13.64
N LEU A 126 9.49 -3.60 14.37
CA LEU A 126 8.09 -3.80 13.98
C LEU A 126 7.15 -2.72 14.54
N GLN A 127 7.66 -1.74 15.28
CA GLN A 127 6.85 -0.65 15.81
C GLN A 127 6.25 0.21 14.68
N ASN A 128 5.04 0.72 14.89
CA ASN A 128 4.34 1.62 13.95
C ASN A 128 4.07 0.99 12.58
N ILE A 129 3.92 -0.34 12.48
CA ILE A 129 3.28 -0.96 11.32
C ILE A 129 1.77 -0.85 11.56
N PRO A 130 1.01 -0.08 10.76
CA PRO A 130 -0.43 0.05 10.96
C PRO A 130 -1.13 -1.31 10.85
N HIS A 131 -2.02 -1.59 11.79
CA HIS A 131 -2.80 -2.84 11.79
C HIS A 131 -3.86 -2.87 10.70
N ILE A 132 -4.27 -1.71 10.18
CA ILE A 132 -5.29 -1.54 9.14
C ILE A 132 -4.76 -1.79 7.71
N LEU A 133 -3.45 -1.98 7.55
CA LEU A 133 -2.89 -2.30 6.23
C LEU A 133 -3.49 -3.61 5.69
N PRO A 134 -3.70 -3.72 4.36
CA PRO A 134 -4.01 -4.98 3.72
C PRO A 134 -3.05 -6.09 4.14
N ALA A 135 -3.57 -7.31 4.30
CA ALA A 135 -2.85 -8.38 4.97
C ALA A 135 -1.52 -8.74 4.29
N LEU A 136 -1.48 -8.78 2.94
CA LEU A 136 -0.27 -9.13 2.20
C LEU A 136 0.77 -8.01 2.29
N LEU A 137 0.35 -6.75 2.11
CA LEU A 137 1.24 -5.59 2.28
C LEU A 137 1.79 -5.51 3.71
N ARG A 138 0.94 -5.78 4.72
CA ARG A 138 1.35 -5.80 6.12
C ARG A 138 2.39 -6.89 6.38
N ALA A 139 2.14 -8.11 5.91
CA ALA A 139 3.09 -9.23 6.01
C ALA A 139 4.42 -8.91 5.31
N TYR A 140 4.37 -8.29 4.13
CA TYR A 140 5.54 -7.87 3.37
C TYR A 140 6.39 -6.84 4.14
N ILE A 141 5.75 -5.84 4.74
CA ILE A 141 6.45 -4.84 5.56
C ILE A 141 7.04 -5.47 6.83
N ILE A 142 6.30 -6.37 7.49
CA ILE A 142 6.78 -7.08 8.68
C ILE A 142 8.03 -7.88 8.34
N SER A 143 7.98 -8.73 7.31
CA SER A 143 9.10 -9.57 6.92
C SER A 143 10.29 -8.74 6.44
N LYS A 144 10.06 -7.68 5.65
CA LYS A 144 11.11 -6.75 5.21
C LYS A 144 11.80 -6.04 6.37
N ARG A 145 11.07 -5.68 7.44
CA ARG A 145 11.67 -5.04 8.62
C ARG A 145 12.39 -6.03 9.53
N ALA A 146 11.89 -7.26 9.65
CA ALA A 146 12.58 -8.32 10.37
C ALA A 146 13.90 -8.71 9.67
N ALA A 147 13.88 -8.83 8.35
CA ALA A 147 15.07 -9.10 7.54
C ALA A 147 16.18 -8.07 7.74
N LYS A 148 15.83 -6.78 7.85
CA LYS A 148 16.79 -5.69 8.08
C LYS A 148 17.57 -5.81 9.39
N VAL A 149 17.07 -6.54 10.38
CA VAL A 149 17.78 -6.80 11.64
C VAL A 149 18.43 -8.17 11.70
N GLY A 150 18.49 -8.87 10.56
CA GLY A 150 19.13 -10.19 10.43
C GLY A 150 18.21 -11.37 10.69
N PHE A 151 16.91 -11.15 10.92
CA PHE A 151 15.93 -12.23 10.98
C PHE A 151 15.37 -12.48 9.58
N ASP A 152 16.11 -13.25 8.77
CA ASP A 152 15.78 -13.57 7.39
C ASP A 152 16.18 -15.00 7.02
N TRP A 153 15.59 -15.52 5.94
CA TRP A 153 16.05 -16.74 5.27
C TRP A 153 17.40 -16.49 4.59
N PRO A 154 18.31 -17.48 4.55
CA PRO A 154 19.61 -17.36 3.87
C PRO A 154 19.48 -17.07 2.37
N GLY A 155 18.49 -17.68 1.71
CA GLY A 155 18.22 -17.50 0.30
C GLY A 155 16.80 -17.87 -0.10
N LEU A 156 16.50 -17.68 -1.38
CA LEU A 156 15.19 -17.99 -1.97
C LEU A 156 14.88 -19.49 -1.92
N GLU A 157 15.89 -20.35 -2.00
CA GLU A 157 15.72 -21.80 -1.93
C GLU A 157 15.13 -22.23 -0.58
N ASP A 158 15.62 -21.65 0.53
CA ASP A 158 15.10 -21.95 1.87
C ASP A 158 13.62 -21.55 2.02
N VAL A 159 13.19 -20.48 1.33
CA VAL A 159 11.78 -20.08 1.31
C VAL A 159 10.94 -21.08 0.49
N HIS A 160 11.50 -21.59 -0.62
CA HIS A 160 10.84 -22.64 -1.39
C HIS A 160 10.73 -23.95 -0.61
N GLU A 161 11.76 -24.37 0.11
CA GLU A 161 11.71 -25.53 1.01
C GLU A 161 10.62 -25.34 2.07
N LYS A 162 10.57 -24.15 2.70
CA LYS A 162 9.51 -23.82 3.67
C LYS A 162 8.12 -23.88 3.04
N MET A 163 7.95 -23.36 1.82
CA MET A 163 6.67 -23.45 1.11
C MET A 163 6.20 -24.90 0.90
N HIS A 164 7.12 -25.83 0.62
CA HIS A 164 6.75 -27.25 0.51
C HIS A 164 6.36 -27.85 1.87
N GLU A 165 7.03 -27.45 2.95
CA GLU A 165 6.65 -27.84 4.31
C GLU A 165 5.23 -27.35 4.65
N GLU A 166 4.94 -26.06 4.44
CA GLU A 166 3.60 -25.47 4.69
C GLU A 166 2.48 -26.17 3.90
N ILE A 167 2.75 -26.59 2.67
CA ILE A 167 1.79 -27.37 1.87
C ILE A 167 1.51 -28.73 2.51
N VAL A 168 2.55 -29.40 3.05
CA VAL A 168 2.40 -30.69 3.72
C VAL A 168 1.67 -30.52 5.07
N GLU A 169 1.92 -29.45 5.80
CA GLU A 169 1.24 -29.12 7.06
C GLU A 169 -0.24 -28.81 6.82
N LEU A 170 -0.55 -28.00 5.81
CA LEU A 170 -1.92 -27.76 5.35
C LEU A 170 -2.66 -29.07 5.01
N GLN A 171 -2.05 -29.97 4.24
CA GLN A 171 -2.65 -31.27 3.89
C GLN A 171 -2.93 -32.14 5.13
N LYS A 172 -2.07 -32.09 6.15
CA LYS A 172 -2.31 -32.80 7.42
C LYS A 172 -3.45 -32.16 8.21
N ALA A 173 -3.49 -30.83 8.27
CA ALA A 173 -4.57 -30.10 8.93
C ALA A 173 -5.93 -30.41 8.27
N GLU A 174 -5.99 -30.46 6.94
CA GLU A 174 -7.18 -30.86 6.18
C GLU A 174 -7.66 -32.28 6.56
N GLN A 175 -6.74 -33.24 6.71
CA GLN A 175 -7.08 -34.60 7.14
C GLN A 175 -7.65 -34.67 8.57
N SER A 176 -7.25 -33.74 9.44
CA SER A 176 -7.76 -33.66 10.81
C SER A 176 -9.19 -33.11 10.89
N GLY A 177 -9.64 -32.38 9.86
CA GLY A 177 -10.92 -31.67 9.84
C GLY A 177 -11.02 -30.48 10.81
N ASN A 178 -9.92 -30.11 11.49
CA ASN A 178 -9.89 -28.97 12.39
C ASN A 178 -9.75 -27.66 11.60
N ILE A 179 -10.86 -26.92 11.51
CA ILE A 179 -10.92 -25.65 10.77
C ILE A 179 -9.93 -24.61 11.28
N GLU A 180 -9.67 -24.53 12.58
CA GLU A 180 -8.73 -23.52 13.09
C GLU A 180 -7.30 -23.86 12.69
N SER A 181 -6.92 -25.15 12.71
CA SER A 181 -5.62 -25.58 12.20
C SER A 181 -5.52 -25.33 10.70
N ILE A 182 -6.54 -25.68 9.90
CA ILE A 182 -6.52 -25.40 8.44
C ILE A 182 -6.32 -23.91 8.16
N LYS A 183 -6.98 -23.05 8.93
CA LYS A 183 -6.86 -21.60 8.80
C LYS A 183 -5.47 -21.09 9.18
N GLU A 184 -4.85 -21.66 10.20
CA GLU A 184 -3.46 -21.37 10.60
C GLU A 184 -2.49 -21.70 9.46
N GLU A 185 -2.54 -22.93 8.93
CA GLU A 185 -1.67 -23.38 7.84
C GLU A 185 -1.87 -22.58 6.54
N ILE A 186 -3.11 -22.17 6.22
CA ILE A 186 -3.37 -21.25 5.09
C ILE A 186 -2.67 -19.91 5.33
N GLY A 187 -2.70 -19.41 6.57
CA GLY A 187 -2.02 -18.17 6.95
C GLY A 187 -0.51 -18.25 6.77
N ASP A 188 0.11 -19.34 7.20
CA ASP A 188 1.55 -19.55 7.11
C ASP A 188 2.03 -19.79 5.67
N LEU A 189 1.23 -20.49 4.86
CA LEU A 189 1.47 -20.61 3.42
C LEU A 189 1.40 -19.24 2.72
N LEU A 190 0.38 -18.41 3.02
CA LEU A 190 0.28 -17.05 2.49
C LEU A 190 1.47 -16.17 2.92
N PHE A 191 1.90 -16.26 4.18
CA PHE A 191 3.06 -15.54 4.68
C PHE A 191 4.37 -15.98 4.00
N THR A 192 4.49 -17.26 3.68
CA THR A 192 5.63 -17.81 2.94
C THR A 192 5.64 -17.29 1.49
N ILE A 193 4.48 -17.26 0.81
CA ILE A 193 4.34 -16.65 -0.53
C ILE A 193 4.71 -15.16 -0.54
N VAL A 194 4.33 -14.43 0.51
CA VAL A 194 4.74 -13.03 0.70
C VAL A 194 6.26 -12.90 0.77
N ASN A 195 6.95 -13.85 1.42
CA ASN A 195 8.41 -13.84 1.47
C ASN A 195 9.06 -14.15 0.11
N ILE A 196 8.50 -15.07 -0.69
CA ILE A 196 8.93 -15.27 -2.08
C ILE A 196 8.85 -13.93 -2.84
N SER A 197 7.71 -13.24 -2.74
CA SER A 197 7.52 -11.92 -3.38
C SER A 197 8.55 -10.89 -2.89
N ARG A 198 8.87 -10.89 -1.59
CA ARG A 198 9.90 -10.04 -0.99
C ARG A 198 11.29 -10.29 -1.55
N PHE A 199 11.71 -11.54 -1.72
CA PHE A 199 13.01 -11.87 -2.33
C PHE A 199 13.12 -11.36 -3.77
N HIS A 200 12.00 -11.27 -4.48
CA HIS A 200 11.93 -10.66 -5.82
C HIS A 200 11.73 -9.14 -5.81
N ASN A 201 11.64 -8.50 -4.63
CA ASN A 201 11.29 -7.09 -4.47
C ASN A 201 9.94 -6.70 -5.10
N ILE A 202 9.00 -7.64 -5.13
CA ILE A 202 7.64 -7.45 -5.65
C ILE A 202 6.69 -7.22 -4.47
N ASP A 203 5.83 -6.22 -4.57
CA ASP A 203 4.72 -6.02 -3.62
C ASP A 203 3.66 -7.11 -3.85
N PRO A 204 3.39 -8.00 -2.88
CA PRO A 204 2.44 -9.09 -3.06
C PRO A 204 0.99 -8.60 -3.17
N GLU A 205 0.63 -7.46 -2.58
CA GLU A 205 -0.72 -6.89 -2.67
C GLU A 205 -0.98 -6.42 -4.10
N ASP A 206 -0.02 -5.72 -4.69
CA ASP A 206 -0.08 -5.26 -6.07
C ASP A 206 -0.07 -6.42 -7.09
N ALA A 207 0.77 -7.44 -6.85
CA ALA A 207 0.83 -8.63 -7.69
C ALA A 207 -0.51 -9.39 -7.71
N LEU A 208 -1.16 -9.53 -6.54
CA LEU A 208 -2.47 -10.15 -6.44
C LEU A 208 -3.54 -9.27 -7.10
N ARG A 209 -3.55 -7.96 -6.86
CA ARG A 209 -4.47 -7.02 -7.50
C ARG A 209 -4.39 -7.09 -9.02
N SER A 210 -3.19 -7.08 -9.58
CA SER A 210 -2.95 -7.24 -11.02
C SER A 210 -3.49 -8.56 -11.57
N THR A 211 -3.35 -9.65 -10.80
CA THR A 211 -3.87 -10.97 -11.19
C THR A 211 -5.40 -11.01 -11.13
N SER A 212 -6.00 -10.42 -10.08
CA SER A 212 -7.45 -10.29 -9.93
C SER A 212 -8.07 -9.44 -11.03
N ASN A 213 -7.47 -8.31 -11.38
CA ASN A 213 -7.92 -7.45 -12.49
C ASN A 213 -7.90 -8.21 -13.83
N LYS A 214 -6.87 -9.02 -14.06
CA LYS A 214 -6.79 -9.89 -15.23
C LYS A 214 -7.90 -10.96 -15.23
N PHE A 215 -8.23 -11.52 -14.08
CA PHE A 215 -9.36 -12.44 -13.96
C PHE A 215 -10.68 -11.74 -14.32
N VAL A 216 -10.94 -10.56 -13.75
CA VAL A 216 -12.15 -9.77 -14.02
C VAL A 216 -12.26 -9.45 -15.51
N ASN A 217 -11.19 -8.93 -16.13
CA ASN A 217 -11.20 -8.59 -17.55
C ASN A 217 -11.53 -9.80 -18.45
N ARG A 218 -10.93 -10.96 -18.14
CA ARG A 218 -11.19 -12.18 -18.89
C ARG A 218 -12.59 -12.72 -18.65
N PHE A 219 -13.08 -12.67 -17.42
CA PHE A 219 -14.42 -13.12 -17.09
C PHE A 219 -15.46 -12.21 -17.76
N SER A 220 -15.29 -10.88 -17.73
CA SER A 220 -16.15 -9.95 -18.45
C SER A 220 -16.15 -10.17 -19.97
N TYR A 221 -15.08 -10.70 -20.55
CA TYR A 221 -15.11 -11.17 -21.95
C TYR A 221 -16.05 -12.36 -22.12
N ILE A 222 -16.02 -13.34 -21.20
CA ILE A 222 -16.94 -14.48 -21.21
C ILE A 222 -18.38 -13.98 -21.10
N GLU A 223 -18.69 -13.12 -20.13
CA GLU A 223 -20.03 -12.57 -19.91
C GLU A 223 -20.61 -11.86 -21.14
N LYS A 224 -19.76 -11.17 -21.90
CA LYS A 224 -20.18 -10.48 -23.13
C LYS A 224 -20.41 -11.43 -24.31
N ASN A 225 -19.82 -12.63 -24.28
CA ASN A 225 -19.78 -13.55 -25.42
C ASN A 225 -20.56 -14.86 -25.19
N THR A 226 -21.18 -15.04 -24.02
CA THR A 226 -22.09 -16.15 -23.76
C THR A 226 -23.09 -15.80 -22.67
N ASP A 227 -24.25 -16.46 -22.68
CA ASP A 227 -25.16 -16.47 -21.55
C ASP A 227 -24.61 -17.40 -20.46
N LEU A 228 -24.23 -16.84 -19.31
CA LEU A 228 -23.66 -17.59 -18.19
C LEU A 228 -24.62 -18.61 -17.59
N SER A 229 -25.94 -18.41 -17.73
CA SER A 229 -26.94 -19.31 -17.15
C SER A 229 -27.07 -20.64 -17.90
N SER A 230 -26.63 -20.66 -19.16
CA SER A 230 -26.74 -21.81 -20.06
C SER A 230 -25.40 -22.30 -20.60
N ALA A 231 -24.32 -21.54 -20.40
CA ALA A 231 -22.98 -21.91 -20.85
C ALA A 231 -22.39 -23.10 -20.07
N THR A 232 -21.76 -24.03 -20.79
CA THR A 232 -20.95 -25.07 -20.18
C THR A 232 -19.56 -24.55 -19.82
N LEU A 233 -18.87 -25.23 -18.90
CA LEU A 233 -17.48 -24.93 -18.56
C LEU A 233 -16.57 -24.98 -19.80
N GLU A 234 -16.83 -25.90 -20.74
CA GLU A 234 -16.06 -26.00 -21.99
C GLU A 234 -16.18 -24.73 -22.85
N ILE A 235 -17.37 -24.12 -22.91
CA ILE A 235 -17.60 -22.85 -23.62
C ILE A 235 -16.86 -21.72 -22.90
N MET A 236 -16.97 -21.65 -21.58
CA MET A 236 -16.28 -20.65 -20.76
C MET A 236 -14.76 -20.75 -20.89
N ASP A 237 -14.19 -21.96 -20.84
CA ASP A 237 -12.76 -22.23 -20.99
C ASP A 237 -12.26 -21.88 -22.39
N ARG A 238 -13.06 -22.13 -23.43
CA ARG A 238 -12.72 -21.71 -24.80
C ARG A 238 -12.62 -20.19 -24.89
N LEU A 239 -13.63 -19.46 -24.37
CA LEU A 239 -13.65 -17.99 -24.36
C LEU A 239 -12.53 -17.41 -23.49
N TRP A 240 -12.21 -18.04 -22.36
CA TRP A 240 -11.09 -17.69 -21.49
C TRP A 240 -9.74 -17.78 -22.23
N ASN A 241 -9.52 -18.89 -22.95
CA ASN A 241 -8.29 -19.09 -23.72
C ASN A 241 -8.21 -18.13 -24.91
N GLU A 242 -9.35 -17.77 -25.50
CA GLU A 242 -9.45 -16.80 -26.58
C GLU A 242 -8.95 -15.42 -26.15
N VAL A 243 -9.50 -14.85 -25.06
CA VAL A 243 -9.06 -13.55 -24.52
C VAL A 243 -7.60 -13.58 -24.06
N LYS A 244 -7.15 -14.67 -23.42
CA LYS A 244 -5.74 -14.87 -23.05
C LYS A 244 -4.81 -14.85 -24.26
N GLY A 245 -5.28 -15.35 -25.40
CA GLY A 245 -4.55 -15.31 -26.67
C GLY A 245 -4.47 -13.91 -27.29
N MET A 246 -5.51 -13.08 -27.12
CA MET A 246 -5.53 -11.69 -27.56
C MET A 246 -4.54 -10.83 -26.76
N GLU A 247 -4.55 -10.96 -25.43
CA GLU A 247 -3.64 -10.22 -24.52
C GLU A 247 -2.17 -10.45 -24.86
N LYS A 248 -1.78 -11.70 -25.14
CA LYS A 248 -0.39 -12.06 -25.48
C LYS A 248 0.12 -11.50 -26.81
N LYS A 249 -0.78 -11.13 -27.72
CA LYS A 249 -0.42 -10.55 -29.03
C LYS A 249 -0.33 -9.02 -29.00
N GLY A 250 -0.85 -8.39 -27.94
CA GLY A 250 -0.84 -6.94 -27.75
C GLY A 250 0.25 -6.43 -26.78
N HIS A 251 1.18 -7.29 -26.39
CA HIS A 251 2.43 -6.94 -25.68
C HIS A 251 3.60 -7.17 -26.62
#